data_AF-A0A6F9BZ88-F1
#
_entry.id   AF-A0A6F9BZ88-F1
#
_cell.length_a   1.000
_cell.length_b   1.000
_cell.length_c   1.000
_cell.angle_alpha   90.00
_cell.angle_beta   90.00
_cell.angle_gamma   90.00
#
_symmetry.space_group_name_H-M   'P 1'
#
loop_
_entity.id
_entity.type
_entity.pdbx_description
1 polymer ?
#
loop_
_entity_poly.entity_id
_entity_poly.type
_entity_poly.pdbx_seq_one_letter_code
_entity_poly.pdbx_strand_id
1 'polypeptide(L)'
;MVGDINVWCDQMYTTVSSHFRWDESRTTLLNVMATKGLVDVWRERNPGKREYSRRQVVMGKMRQSRIDLCHATRETTRYLKKCWHEHCIMVGNFNVWCDRLYAMANIRFRWDESRTTLLNVMATKGLVDVWRERNPAKREYSRRQVDTGKMRKSRIDLCLATRERTR
;
A
#
# COMPACT_ATOMS: atom_id res chain seq x y z
N MET A 1 -1.96 -6.42 -3.32
CA MET A 1 -0.91 -6.12 -2.34
C MET A 1 -0.63 -4.62 -2.38
N VAL A 2 -1.02 -3.92 -1.33
CA VAL A 2 -0.64 -2.53 -1.09
C VAL A 2 0.36 -2.54 0.04
N GLY A 3 1.35 -1.65 0.01
CA GLY A 3 2.19 -1.38 1.18
C GLY A 3 3.47 -0.63 0.88
N ASP A 4 4.18 -0.32 1.96
CA ASP A 4 5.57 0.13 1.90
C ASP A 4 6.47 -1.09 1.70
N ILE A 5 6.78 -1.36 0.44
CA ILE A 5 7.52 -2.57 0.06
C ILE A 5 9.03 -2.38 0.35
N ASN A 6 9.48 -1.14 0.56
CA ASN A 6 10.90 -0.78 0.72
C ASN A 6 11.81 -1.32 -0.41
N VAL A 7 11.22 -1.75 -1.53
CA VAL A 7 11.90 -2.27 -2.71
C VAL A 7 11.35 -1.57 -3.94
N TRP A 8 12.24 -0.94 -4.69
CA TRP A 8 12.00 -0.43 -6.03
C TRP A 8 12.20 -1.51 -7.09
N CYS A 9 11.19 -1.73 -7.93
CA CYS A 9 11.20 -2.80 -8.94
C CYS A 9 12.09 -2.50 -10.16
N ASP A 10 12.46 -1.24 -10.38
CA ASP A 10 13.16 -0.81 -11.59
C ASP A 10 13.94 0.50 -11.38
N GLN A 11 14.93 0.77 -12.23
CA GLN A 11 15.76 1.97 -12.15
C GLN A 11 14.95 3.27 -12.32
N MET A 12 13.77 3.23 -12.93
CA MET A 12 12.83 4.36 -13.01
C MET A 12 12.15 4.73 -11.69
N TYR A 13 12.34 3.95 -10.63
CA TYR A 13 11.76 4.19 -9.30
C TYR A 13 12.73 4.98 -8.41
N THR A 14 13.91 5.33 -8.92
CA THR A 14 14.95 6.09 -8.23
C THR A 14 15.34 7.35 -9.00
N THR A 15 16.08 8.27 -8.39
CA THR A 15 16.75 9.34 -9.12
C THR A 15 17.81 8.79 -10.06
N VAL A 16 18.02 9.44 -11.20
CA VAL A 16 18.96 8.99 -12.26
C VAL A 16 20.39 8.80 -11.72
N SER A 17 20.80 9.62 -10.75
CA SER A 17 22.12 9.59 -10.11
C SER A 17 22.28 8.56 -8.99
N SER A 18 21.28 7.72 -8.74
CA SER A 18 21.37 6.69 -7.70
C SER A 18 21.94 5.39 -8.26
N HIS A 19 22.83 4.76 -7.50
CA HIS A 19 23.35 3.43 -7.81
C HIS A 19 22.24 2.40 -7.63
N PHE A 20 21.53 2.11 -8.72
CA PHE A 20 20.59 1.01 -8.77
C PHE A 20 21.40 -0.30 -8.83
N ARG A 21 21.39 -1.05 -7.72
CA ARG A 21 21.98 -2.38 -7.66
C ARG A 21 20.89 -3.42 -7.53
N TRP A 22 20.96 -4.46 -8.36
CA TRP A 22 20.06 -5.60 -8.25
C TRP A 22 20.33 -6.38 -6.96
N ASP A 23 19.28 -6.82 -6.27
CA ASP A 23 19.37 -7.62 -5.05
C ASP A 23 18.28 -8.70 -5.01
N GLU A 24 18.42 -9.60 -4.03
CA GLU A 24 17.50 -10.72 -3.81
C GLU A 24 16.07 -10.27 -3.50
N SER A 25 15.92 -9.13 -2.81
CA SER A 25 14.62 -8.54 -2.48
C SER A 25 13.82 -8.16 -3.73
N ARG A 26 14.49 -7.59 -4.76
CA ARG A 26 13.86 -7.32 -6.06
C ARG A 26 13.48 -8.59 -6.81
N THR A 27 14.39 -9.57 -6.84
CA THR A 27 14.11 -10.87 -7.46
C THR A 27 12.89 -11.53 -6.82
N THR A 28 12.82 -11.52 -5.49
CA THR A 28 11.70 -12.08 -4.73
C THR A 28 10.39 -11.36 -5.04
N LEU A 29 10.40 -10.03 -5.05
CA LEU A 29 9.21 -9.24 -5.37
C LEU A 29 8.71 -9.51 -6.79
N LEU A 30 9.62 -9.54 -7.78
CA LEU A 30 9.27 -9.84 -9.17
C LEU A 30 8.73 -11.27 -9.34
N ASN A 31 9.31 -12.24 -8.64
CA ASN A 31 8.80 -13.61 -8.62
C ASN A 31 7.39 -13.70 -8.02
N VAL A 32 7.13 -13.00 -6.90
CA VAL A 32 5.78 -12.93 -6.31
C VAL A 32 4.80 -12.26 -7.27
N MET A 33 5.22 -11.19 -7.96
CA MET A 33 4.38 -10.52 -8.95
C MET A 33 4.06 -11.43 -10.13
N ALA A 34 5.07 -12.13 -10.68
CA ALA A 34 4.89 -13.04 -11.80
C ALA A 34 3.98 -14.22 -11.43
N THR A 35 4.27 -14.92 -10.33
CA THR A 35 3.50 -16.08 -9.88
C THR A 35 2.05 -15.75 -9.54
N LYS A 36 1.78 -14.54 -9.04
CA LYS A 36 0.43 -14.10 -8.67
C LYS A 36 -0.26 -13.24 -9.74
N GLY A 37 0.36 -13.06 -10.91
CA GLY A 37 -0.17 -12.23 -12.00
C GLY A 37 -0.40 -10.76 -11.58
N LEU A 38 0.44 -10.24 -10.68
CA LEU A 38 0.34 -8.88 -10.17
C LEU A 38 1.10 -7.90 -11.04
N VAL A 39 0.56 -6.70 -11.14
CA VAL A 39 1.16 -5.54 -11.81
C VAL A 39 1.16 -4.34 -10.87
N ASP A 40 2.15 -3.48 -11.03
CA ASP A 40 2.16 -2.16 -10.38
C ASP A 40 1.15 -1.26 -11.07
N VAL A 41 0.07 -0.93 -10.35
CA VAL A 41 -1.08 -0.21 -10.88
C VAL A 41 -0.69 1.17 -11.40
N TRP A 42 0.23 1.87 -10.70
CA TRP A 42 0.66 3.20 -11.11
C TRP A 42 1.55 3.13 -12.35
N ARG A 43 2.47 2.15 -12.39
CA ARG A 43 3.40 1.96 -13.53
C ARG A 43 2.67 1.59 -14.82
N GLU A 44 1.63 0.76 -14.75
CA GLU A 44 0.82 0.41 -15.94
C GLU A 44 0.23 1.63 -16.65
N ARG A 45 -0.06 2.71 -15.91
CA ARG A 45 -0.67 3.93 -16.47
C ARG A 45 0.35 5.01 -16.80
N ASN A 46 1.49 4.98 -16.13
CA ASN A 46 2.55 5.97 -16.28
C ASN A 46 3.83 5.27 -16.75
N PRO A 47 3.79 4.62 -17.94
CA PRO A 47 4.99 4.03 -18.51
C PRO A 47 6.03 5.15 -18.70
N GLY A 48 7.27 4.87 -18.29
CA GLY A 48 8.37 5.82 -18.46
C GLY A 48 8.45 6.98 -17.47
N LYS A 49 7.41 7.28 -16.67
CA LYS A 49 7.44 8.43 -15.75
C LYS A 49 8.23 8.16 -14.47
N ARG A 50 8.94 9.19 -13.96
CA ARG A 50 9.60 9.16 -12.65
C ARG A 50 8.82 10.00 -11.64
N GLU A 51 8.12 9.34 -10.73
CA GLU A 51 7.51 9.95 -9.55
C GLU A 51 8.00 9.21 -8.31
N TYR A 52 8.06 9.92 -7.17
CA TYR A 52 8.68 9.43 -5.94
C TYR A 52 7.72 9.58 -4.77
N SER A 53 7.61 8.55 -3.94
CA SER A 53 6.79 8.55 -2.74
C SER A 53 7.61 8.84 -1.47
N ARG A 54 8.93 8.61 -1.52
CA ARG A 54 9.89 8.94 -0.46
C ARG A 54 10.91 9.97 -0.95
N ARG A 55 11.23 10.92 -0.08
CA ARG A 55 12.28 11.92 -0.25
C ARG A 55 13.06 12.04 1.05
N GLN A 56 14.39 11.99 0.99
CA GLN A 56 15.25 12.05 2.17
C GLN A 56 16.61 12.66 1.82
N VAL A 57 17.25 13.31 2.78
CA VAL A 57 18.63 13.78 2.63
C VAL A 57 19.56 12.73 3.25
N VAL A 58 20.48 12.19 2.46
CA VAL A 58 21.49 11.22 2.90
C VAL A 58 22.87 11.77 2.55
N MET A 59 23.72 11.96 3.56
CA MET A 59 25.06 12.55 3.42
C MET A 59 25.03 13.87 2.62
N GLY A 60 24.09 14.76 2.97
CA GLY A 60 23.93 16.07 2.31
C GLY A 60 23.33 16.04 0.90
N LYS A 61 22.96 14.88 0.37
CA LYS A 61 22.36 14.74 -0.98
C LYS A 61 20.90 14.32 -0.90
N MET A 62 20.04 14.98 -1.68
CA MET A 62 18.65 14.58 -1.85
C MET A 62 18.57 13.22 -2.55
N ARG A 63 17.92 12.25 -1.91
CA ARG A 63 17.62 10.92 -2.43
C ARG A 63 16.11 10.76 -2.49
N GLN A 64 15.61 10.30 -3.63
CA GLN A 64 14.18 10.09 -3.84
C GLN A 64 13.94 8.70 -4.39
N SER A 65 12.88 8.06 -3.92
CA SER A 65 12.50 6.72 -4.31
C SER A 65 10.99 6.55 -4.32
N ARG A 66 10.49 5.64 -5.16
CA ARG A 66 9.11 5.16 -5.10
C ARG A 66 9.08 3.79 -4.44
N ILE A 67 8.59 3.77 -3.20
CA ILE A 67 8.55 2.58 -2.34
C ILE A 67 7.12 2.22 -1.90
N ASP A 68 6.20 3.17 -2.01
CA ASP A 68 4.78 2.95 -1.84
C ASP A 68 4.20 2.44 -3.15
N LEU A 69 3.89 1.14 -3.17
CA LEU A 69 3.48 0.45 -4.38
C LEU A 69 2.09 -0.18 -4.18
N CYS A 70 1.22 0.02 -5.18
CA CYS A 70 -0.02 -0.73 -5.31
C CYS A 70 0.22 -1.83 -6.35
N HIS A 71 0.28 -3.09 -5.90
CA HIS A 71 0.30 -4.26 -6.77
C HIS A 71 -1.07 -4.92 -6.77
N ALA A 72 -1.65 -5.13 -7.94
CA ALA A 72 -2.95 -5.79 -8.09
C ALA A 72 -2.93 -6.71 -9.30
N THR A 73 -3.85 -7.67 -9.36
CA THR A 73 -4.01 -8.48 -10.57
C THR A 73 -4.48 -7.58 -11.72
N ARG A 74 -4.18 -7.94 -12.98
CA ARG A 74 -4.66 -7.19 -14.15
C ARG A 74 -6.19 -7.05 -14.18
N GLU A 75 -6.92 -8.06 -13.71
CA GLU A 75 -8.37 -7.99 -13.55
C GLU A 75 -8.77 -6.91 -12.54
N THR A 76 -8.10 -6.86 -11.39
CA THR A 76 -8.32 -5.83 -10.37
C THR A 76 -7.93 -4.45 -10.91
N THR A 77 -6.87 -4.31 -11.72
CA THR A 77 -6.51 -3.02 -12.32
C THR A 77 -7.55 -2.55 -13.34
N ARG A 78 -8.19 -3.45 -14.08
CA ARG A 78 -9.34 -3.11 -14.95
C ARG A 78 -10.54 -2.63 -14.14
N TYR A 79 -10.83 -3.27 -12.99
CA TYR A 79 -11.88 -2.79 -12.08
C TYR A 79 -11.55 -1.39 -11.53
N LEU A 80 -10.32 -1.20 -11.02
CA LEU A 80 -9.84 0.11 -10.56
C LEU A 80 -9.87 1.16 -11.68
N LYS A 81 -9.68 0.76 -12.94
CA LYS A 81 -9.81 1.66 -14.11
C LYS A 81 -11.20 2.23 -14.27
N LYS A 82 -12.25 1.45 -14.01
CA LYS A 82 -13.63 1.94 -14.06
C LYS A 82 -13.90 2.97 -12.95
N CYS A 83 -13.41 2.72 -11.75
CA CYS A 83 -13.66 3.59 -10.60
C CYS A 83 -12.78 4.87 -10.57
N TRP A 84 -11.69 4.95 -11.34
CA TRP A 84 -10.70 6.03 -11.19
C TRP A 84 -11.15 7.39 -11.76
N HIS A 85 -12.06 7.42 -12.74
CA HIS A 85 -12.35 8.66 -13.47
C HIS A 85 -13.21 9.68 -12.70
N GLU A 86 -13.88 9.25 -11.63
CA GLU A 86 -14.73 10.13 -10.81
C GLU A 86 -14.30 10.12 -9.33
N HIS A 87 -13.26 9.36 -8.98
CA HIS A 87 -13.01 9.01 -7.60
C HIS A 87 -11.55 8.72 -7.20
N CYS A 88 -11.23 9.05 -5.94
CA CYS A 88 -9.89 8.97 -5.36
C CYS A 88 -9.51 7.53 -4.93
N ILE A 89 -8.32 7.08 -5.32
CA ILE A 89 -7.68 5.87 -4.78
C ILE A 89 -6.49 6.29 -3.91
N MET A 90 -6.54 6.00 -2.62
CA MET A 90 -5.44 6.24 -1.67
C MET A 90 -4.85 4.89 -1.24
N VAL A 91 -3.57 4.69 -1.55
CA VAL A 91 -2.83 3.46 -1.31
C VAL A 91 -1.61 3.84 -0.48
N GLY A 92 -1.43 3.19 0.66
CA GLY A 92 -0.25 3.44 1.49
C GLY A 92 -0.20 2.60 2.75
N ASN A 93 0.95 2.68 3.40
CA ASN A 93 1.14 2.22 4.76
C ASN A 93 0.66 3.32 5.72
N PHE A 94 -0.61 3.23 6.13
CA PHE A 94 -1.22 4.25 6.99
C PHE A 94 -0.76 4.14 8.45
N ASN A 95 -0.06 3.06 8.83
CA ASN A 95 0.34 2.74 10.20
C ASN A 95 -0.81 2.81 11.24
N VAL A 96 -2.06 2.75 10.80
CA VAL A 96 -3.26 2.92 11.62
C VAL A 96 -4.13 1.66 11.53
N TRP A 97 -4.69 1.21 12.66
CA TRP A 97 -5.70 0.15 12.67
C TRP A 97 -7.09 0.77 12.50
N CYS A 98 -7.74 0.62 11.35
CA CYS A 98 -9.09 1.16 11.15
C CYS A 98 -10.17 0.40 11.94
N ASP A 99 -9.95 -0.88 12.23
CA ASP A 99 -10.91 -1.72 12.95
C ASP A 99 -10.19 -2.77 13.84
N ARG A 100 -10.90 -3.32 14.83
CA ARG A 100 -10.36 -4.32 15.77
C ARG A 100 -9.93 -5.62 15.08
N LEU A 101 -10.50 -5.94 13.92
CA LEU A 101 -10.10 -7.06 13.06
C LEU A 101 -8.75 -6.82 12.36
N TYR A 102 -8.21 -5.60 12.42
CA TYR A 102 -6.92 -5.24 11.81
C TYR A 102 -5.75 -5.52 12.77
N ALA A 103 -6.02 -5.68 14.06
CA ALA A 103 -5.04 -6.15 15.03
C ALA A 103 -5.15 -7.67 15.22
N MET A 104 -4.16 -8.31 15.83
CA MET A 104 -4.31 -9.69 16.32
C MET A 104 -5.40 -9.79 17.41
N ALA A 105 -5.94 -10.99 17.62
CA ALA A 105 -6.90 -11.23 18.68
C ALA A 105 -6.32 -10.85 20.06
N ASN A 106 -7.20 -10.42 20.98
CA ASN A 106 -6.87 -10.07 22.37
C ASN A 106 -5.90 -8.88 22.58
N ILE A 107 -5.67 -8.05 21.57
CA ILE A 107 -4.99 -6.76 21.75
C ILE A 107 -5.95 -5.72 22.35
N ARG A 108 -5.42 -4.90 23.29
CA ARG A 108 -6.06 -3.65 23.71
C ARG A 108 -6.06 -2.66 22.55
N PHE A 109 -7.23 -2.48 21.95
CA PHE A 109 -7.44 -1.53 20.88
C PHE A 109 -7.57 -0.13 21.49
N ARG A 110 -6.49 0.66 21.45
CA ARG A 110 -6.46 1.99 22.06
C ARG A 110 -6.91 3.06 21.06
N TRP A 111 -7.65 4.05 21.55
CA TRP A 111 -8.02 5.23 20.76
C TRP A 111 -6.77 5.97 20.28
N ASP A 112 -6.81 6.49 19.05
CA ASP A 112 -5.70 7.12 18.33
C ASP A 112 -6.28 8.20 17.41
N GLU A 113 -5.76 9.42 17.51
CA GLU A 113 -6.20 10.58 16.70
C GLU A 113 -5.95 10.35 15.20
N SER A 114 -4.86 9.66 14.86
CA SER A 114 -4.54 9.29 13.47
C SER A 114 -5.63 8.41 12.85
N ARG A 115 -6.25 7.54 13.66
CA ARG A 115 -7.41 6.74 13.26
C ARG A 115 -8.63 7.60 13.00
N THR A 116 -8.94 8.52 13.91
CA THR A 116 -10.07 9.44 13.75
C THR A 116 -9.93 10.24 12.46
N THR A 117 -8.74 10.79 12.20
CA THR A 117 -8.44 11.53 10.98
C THR A 117 -8.62 10.67 9.73
N LEU A 118 -8.09 9.44 9.72
CA LEU A 118 -8.23 8.54 8.57
C LEU A 118 -9.69 8.13 8.32
N LEU A 119 -10.44 7.82 9.38
CA LEU A 119 -11.87 7.48 9.27
C LEU A 119 -12.69 8.68 8.78
N ASN A 120 -12.36 9.90 9.22
CA ASN A 120 -13.01 11.12 8.73
C ASN A 120 -12.72 11.36 7.25
N VAL A 121 -11.46 11.19 6.80
CA VAL A 121 -11.13 11.28 5.37
C VAL A 121 -11.89 10.24 4.57
N MET A 122 -11.99 9.00 5.07
CA MET A 122 -12.75 7.94 4.43
C MET A 122 -14.24 8.28 4.34
N ALA A 123 -14.84 8.75 5.42
CA ALA A 123 -16.26 9.12 5.45
C ALA A 123 -16.56 10.30 4.49
N THR A 124 -15.80 11.39 4.59
CA THR A 124 -16.00 12.60 3.79
C THR A 124 -15.84 12.34 2.30
N LYS A 125 -14.89 11.47 1.92
CA LYS A 125 -14.60 11.15 0.52
C LYS A 125 -15.32 9.90 0.02
N GLY A 126 -16.15 9.26 0.84
CA GLY A 126 -16.84 8.01 0.50
C GLY A 126 -15.90 6.84 0.21
N LEU A 127 -14.71 6.82 0.82
CA LEU A 127 -13.70 5.79 0.63
C LEU A 127 -13.95 4.58 1.50
N VAL A 128 -13.67 3.41 0.93
CA VAL A 128 -13.70 2.11 1.56
C VAL A 128 -12.40 1.39 1.30
N ASP A 129 -11.98 0.59 2.26
CA ASP A 129 -10.84 -0.30 2.07
C ASP A 129 -11.27 -1.55 1.29
N VAL A 130 -10.83 -1.64 0.04
CA VAL A 130 -11.27 -2.63 -0.96
C VAL A 130 -11.14 -4.07 -0.43
N TRP A 131 -10.07 -4.38 0.30
CA TRP A 131 -9.88 -5.73 0.82
C TRP A 131 -10.87 -6.06 1.95
N ARG A 132 -11.10 -5.13 2.88
CA ARG A 132 -12.05 -5.31 4.00
C ARG A 132 -13.47 -5.45 3.49
N GLU A 133 -13.83 -4.69 2.46
CA GLU A 133 -15.15 -4.77 1.84
C GLU A 133 -15.42 -6.16 1.26
N ARG A 134 -14.42 -6.78 0.62
CA ARG A 134 -14.51 -8.17 0.12
C ARG A 134 -14.38 -9.24 1.21
N ASN A 135 -13.84 -8.90 2.37
CA ASN A 135 -13.53 -9.85 3.44
C ASN A 135 -13.96 -9.29 4.82
N PRO A 136 -15.27 -9.03 5.04
CA PRO A 136 -15.75 -8.28 6.20
C PRO A 136 -15.33 -8.92 7.53
N ALA A 137 -15.37 -10.25 7.63
CA ALA A 137 -15.09 -10.98 8.87
C ALA A 137 -13.66 -11.56 8.98
N LYS A 138 -12.84 -11.52 7.91
CA LYS A 138 -11.52 -12.19 7.95
C LYS A 138 -10.46 -11.37 8.68
N ARG A 139 -9.55 -12.07 9.35
CA ARG A 139 -8.30 -11.50 9.88
C ARG A 139 -7.13 -11.92 8.98
N GLU A 140 -6.64 -10.99 8.19
CA GLU A 140 -5.41 -11.12 7.41
C GLU A 140 -4.50 -9.95 7.77
N TYR A 141 -3.19 -10.20 7.85
CA TYR A 141 -2.23 -9.23 8.38
C TYR A 141 -1.21 -8.89 7.30
N SER A 142 -0.93 -7.59 7.15
CA SER A 142 0.07 -7.07 6.22
C SER A 142 1.44 -6.83 6.90
N ARG A 143 1.45 -6.68 8.23
CA ARG A 143 2.67 -6.57 9.06
C ARG A 143 2.73 -7.68 10.11
N ARG A 144 3.93 -8.24 10.28
CA ARG A 144 4.31 -9.14 11.38
C ARG A 144 5.62 -8.62 11.97
N GLN A 145 5.68 -8.44 13.28
CA GLN A 145 6.87 -7.92 13.96
C GLN A 145 7.03 -8.56 15.33
N VAL A 146 8.26 -8.77 15.78
CA VAL A 146 8.54 -9.15 17.17
C VAL A 146 8.66 -7.87 17.98
N ASP A 147 7.84 -7.73 19.00
CA ASP A 147 7.89 -6.64 19.97
C ASP A 147 7.97 -7.28 21.35
N THR A 148 8.99 -6.89 22.13
CA THR A 148 9.26 -7.44 23.49
C THR A 148 9.17 -8.98 23.56
N GLY A 149 9.75 -9.66 22.56
CA GLY A 149 9.78 -11.13 22.47
C GLY A 149 8.47 -11.79 22.02
N LYS A 150 7.43 -11.01 21.72
CA LYS A 150 6.12 -11.52 21.28
C LYS A 150 5.84 -11.15 19.84
N MET A 151 5.30 -12.09 19.08
CA MET A 151 4.85 -11.85 17.71
C MET A 151 3.58 -10.97 17.71
N ARG A 152 3.71 -9.76 17.16
CA ARG A 152 2.61 -8.85 16.85
C ARG A 152 2.26 -8.97 15.38
N LYS A 153 0.96 -8.99 15.08
CA LYS A 153 0.43 -9.03 13.72
C LYS A 153 -0.60 -7.94 13.55
N SER A 154 -0.51 -7.19 12.46
CA SER A 154 -1.43 -6.10 12.15
C SER A 154 -1.67 -5.96 10.65
N ARG A 155 -2.78 -5.35 10.28
CA ARG A 155 -3.09 -4.90 8.92
C ARG A 155 -3.13 -3.39 8.91
N ILE A 156 -2.21 -2.80 8.17
CA ILE A 156 -1.97 -1.35 8.14
C ILE A 156 -1.78 -0.83 6.72
N ASP A 157 -1.60 -1.75 5.76
CA ASP A 157 -1.54 -1.42 4.36
C ASP A 157 -2.94 -1.50 3.78
N LEU A 158 -3.49 -0.33 3.43
CA LEU A 158 -4.88 -0.18 3.02
C LEU A 158 -4.95 0.24 1.57
N CYS A 159 -5.93 -0.30 0.85
CA CYS A 159 -6.27 0.14 -0.49
C CYS A 159 -7.62 0.85 -0.38
N LEU A 160 -7.60 2.17 -0.20
CA LEU A 160 -8.81 2.97 -0.10
C LEU A 160 -9.26 3.36 -1.51
N ALA A 161 -10.48 3.05 -1.86
CA ALA A 161 -11.13 3.48 -3.09
C ALA A 161 -12.52 3.98 -2.74
N THR A 162 -13.10 4.88 -3.52
CA THR A 162 -14.51 5.24 -3.33
C THR A 162 -15.41 4.05 -3.58
N ARG A 163 -16.47 3.94 -2.79
CA ARG A 163 -17.58 3.05 -3.11
C ARG A 163 -18.38 3.66 -4.27
N GLU A 164 -18.47 2.95 -5.40
CA GLU A 164 -19.47 3.27 -6.43
C GLU A 164 -20.84 3.22 -5.74
N ARG A 165 -21.55 4.35 -5.69
CA ARG A 165 -22.94 4.36 -5.28
C ARG A 165 -23.72 3.77 -6.44
N THR A 166 -24.24 2.56 -6.30
CA THR A 166 -25.35 2.08 -7.14
C THR A 166 -26.44 3.15 -7.10
N ARG A 167 -26.67 3.81 -8.24
CA ARG A 167 -27.85 4.62 -8.49
C ARG A 167 -29.05 3.73 -8.66
#